data_AF-A0A0B1Y9Y0-F1
#
_entry.id   AF-A0A0B1Y9Y0-F1
#
_cell.length_a   1.000
_cell.length_b   1.000
_cell.length_c   1.000
_cell.angle_alpha   90.00
_cell.angle_beta   90.00
_cell.angle_gamma   90.00
#
_symmetry.space_group_name_H-M   'P 1'
#
loop_
_entity.id
_entity.type
_entity.pdbx_description
1 polymer ?
#
loop_
_entity_poly.entity_id
_entity_poly.type
_entity_poly.pdbx_seq_one_letter_code
_entity_poly.pdbx_strand_id
1 'polypeptide(L)'
;MPPKAPRAVKDDLGAILASLIERGIADDQNFPVLRSISATEWEISFDGAEHVSIAMGEIDYTDIHQELSEKRSYSVKLIDGGLLQLMYRFNGDQLVKHRLAYYPSPSLRAFQEDPEAYMRDDLFLEIVSRRIVPFPLRFDFDVKAAKDVQHPFSHLTLGDVRGCRIPVSAGLTPRWFTEFILRNFYQTGTHDFVGGLPEHRFAFDQTITNNERQLIHMVVPAQ
;
A
#
# COMPACT_ATOMS: atom_id res chain seq x y z
N MET A 1 -11.81 2.40 24.91
CA MET A 1 -10.85 3.23 24.13
C MET A 1 -10.04 2.31 23.23
N PRO A 2 -9.62 2.75 22.04
CA PRO A 2 -8.76 1.93 21.19
C PRO A 2 -7.39 1.66 21.85
N PRO A 3 -6.78 0.48 21.59
CA PRO A 3 -5.41 0.15 22.00
C PRO A 3 -4.37 1.13 21.43
N LYS A 4 -3.13 1.06 21.92
CA LYS A 4 -2.06 1.99 21.55
C LYS A 4 -1.60 1.79 20.10
N ALA A 5 -1.33 0.56 19.69
CA ALA A 5 -0.84 0.23 18.35
C ALA A 5 -1.79 0.64 17.22
N PRO A 6 -3.10 0.30 17.23
CA PRO A 6 -4.02 0.74 16.18
C PRO A 6 -4.17 2.27 16.09
N ARG A 7 -4.09 3.00 17.22
CA ARG A 7 -4.01 4.47 17.20
C ARG A 7 -2.73 4.96 16.54
N ALA A 8 -1.58 4.40 16.93
CA ALA A 8 -0.29 4.77 16.36
C ALA A 8 -0.27 4.56 14.84
N VAL A 9 -0.82 3.45 14.34
CA VAL A 9 -0.95 3.17 12.90
C VAL A 9 -1.87 4.18 12.21
N LYS A 10 -3.03 4.49 12.80
CA LYS A 10 -3.94 5.51 12.26
C LYS A 10 -3.25 6.88 12.17
N ASP A 11 -2.55 7.29 13.23
CA ASP A 11 -1.90 8.59 13.30
C ASP A 11 -0.73 8.67 12.32
N ASP A 12 0.05 7.59 12.18
CA ASP A 12 1.13 7.47 11.19
C ASP A 12 0.59 7.58 9.75
N LEU A 13 -0.49 6.86 9.44
CA LEU A 13 -1.15 6.97 8.14
C LEU A 13 -1.66 8.39 7.88
N GLY A 14 -2.25 9.05 8.87
CA GLY A 14 -2.71 10.44 8.75
C GLY A 14 -1.57 11.42 8.47
N ALA A 15 -0.44 11.28 9.17
CA ALA A 15 0.74 12.11 8.95
C ALA A 15 1.36 11.90 7.57
N ILE A 16 1.40 10.64 7.10
CA ILE A 16 1.88 10.31 5.76
C ILE A 16 0.97 10.93 4.70
N LEU A 17 -0.35 10.77 4.81
CA LEU A 17 -1.30 11.36 3.86
C LEU A 17 -1.16 12.89 3.81
N ALA A 18 -1.05 13.56 4.96
CA ALA A 18 -0.79 14.99 5.02
C ALA A 18 0.50 15.36 4.26
N SER A 19 1.59 14.61 4.45
CA SER A 19 2.84 14.84 3.72
C SER A 19 2.70 14.62 2.21
N LEU A 20 1.92 13.64 1.76
CA LEU A 20 1.70 13.41 0.32
C LEU A 20 0.91 14.56 -0.31
N ILE A 21 -0.09 15.08 0.40
CA ILE A 21 -0.89 16.24 -0.04
C ILE A 21 -0.02 17.50 -0.11
N GLU A 22 0.75 17.79 0.95
CA GLU A 22 1.62 18.97 1.01
C GLU A 22 2.69 18.98 -0.09
N ARG A 23 3.12 17.81 -0.55
CA ARG A 23 4.10 17.63 -1.63
C ARG A 23 3.47 17.66 -3.03
N GLY A 24 2.14 17.76 -3.13
CA GLY A 24 1.43 17.77 -4.41
C GLY A 24 1.47 16.44 -5.17
N ILE A 25 1.80 15.32 -4.50
CA ILE A 25 1.81 13.99 -5.15
C ILE A 25 0.49 13.23 -4.97
N ALA A 26 -0.38 13.69 -4.06
CA ALA A 26 -1.74 13.18 -3.90
C ALA A 26 -2.72 14.00 -4.76
N ASP A 27 -3.42 13.32 -5.67
CA ASP A 27 -4.53 13.86 -6.47
C ASP A 27 -5.87 13.77 -5.69
N ASP A 28 -6.07 12.67 -4.96
CA ASP A 28 -7.25 12.44 -4.11
C ASP A 28 -6.89 11.54 -2.91
N GLN A 29 -7.68 11.58 -1.84
CA GLN A 29 -7.41 10.85 -0.61
C GLN A 29 -8.67 10.47 0.16
N ASN A 30 -8.56 9.39 0.91
CA ASN A 30 -9.50 9.05 1.99
C ASN A 30 -8.73 8.93 3.31
N PHE A 31 -9.15 9.70 4.31
CA PHE A 31 -8.51 9.68 5.62
C PHE A 31 -8.80 8.38 6.38
N PRO A 32 -7.82 7.87 7.17
CA PRO A 32 -8.01 6.65 7.94
C PRO A 32 -9.10 6.78 8.99
N VAL A 33 -9.95 5.76 9.05
CA VAL A 33 -10.96 5.56 10.08
C VAL A 33 -10.55 4.37 10.94
N LEU A 34 -10.56 4.56 12.27
CA LEU A 34 -10.35 3.48 13.24
C LEU A 34 -11.71 3.02 13.79
N ARG A 35 -12.07 1.77 13.51
CA ARG A 35 -13.35 1.15 13.88
C ARG A 35 -13.11 -0.02 14.83
N SER A 36 -14.01 -0.22 15.80
CA SER A 36 -14.05 -1.44 16.61
C SER A 36 -14.95 -2.45 15.90
N ILE A 37 -14.42 -3.64 15.63
CA ILE A 37 -15.18 -4.77 15.06
C ILE A 37 -15.79 -5.60 16.20
N SER A 38 -15.06 -5.75 17.30
CA SER A 38 -15.50 -6.45 18.50
C SER A 38 -14.85 -5.83 19.75
N ALA A 39 -15.07 -6.44 20.91
CA ALA A 39 -14.45 -5.99 22.17
C ALA A 39 -12.91 -5.89 22.09
N THR A 40 -12.26 -6.74 21.28
CA THR A 40 -10.80 -6.77 21.16
C THR A 40 -10.30 -6.53 19.74
N GLU A 41 -11.16 -6.66 18.71
CA GLU A 41 -10.76 -6.45 17.33
C GLU A 41 -10.98 -5.00 16.87
N TRP A 42 -9.94 -4.43 16.24
CA TRP A 42 -9.92 -3.07 15.71
C TRP A 42 -9.47 -3.08 14.25
N GLU A 43 -10.02 -2.18 13.45
CA GLU A 43 -9.68 -2.01 12.05
C GLU A 43 -9.29 -0.56 11.76
N ILE A 44 -8.21 -0.38 11.00
CA ILE A 44 -7.90 0.87 10.33
C ILE A 44 -8.13 0.65 8.84
N SER A 45 -9.04 1.43 8.27
CA SER A 45 -9.39 1.42 6.84
C SER A 45 -9.84 2.82 6.42
N PHE A 46 -10.56 2.92 5.30
CA PHE A 46 -11.03 4.18 4.72
C PHE A 46 -12.51 4.03 4.31
N ASP A 47 -13.11 5.12 3.84
CA ASP A 47 -14.46 5.08 3.27
C ASP A 47 -14.43 4.44 1.87
N GLY A 48 -15.38 3.55 1.56
CA GLY A 48 -15.36 2.74 0.33
C GLY A 48 -14.51 1.46 0.41
N ALA A 49 -13.93 1.12 1.57
CA ALA A 49 -13.15 -0.10 1.76
C ALA A 49 -13.95 -1.40 1.55
N GLU A 50 -15.27 -1.37 1.70
CA GLU A 50 -16.20 -2.47 1.43
C GLU A 50 -16.24 -2.89 -0.04
N HIS A 51 -15.83 -2.01 -0.95
CA HIS A 51 -15.82 -2.27 -2.39
C HIS A 51 -14.52 -2.92 -2.86
N VAL A 52 -13.50 -3.01 -2.00
CA VAL A 52 -12.19 -3.61 -2.31
C VAL A 52 -12.30 -5.09 -2.73
N SER A 53 -13.30 -5.82 -2.22
CA SER A 53 -13.54 -7.22 -2.59
C SER A 53 -14.26 -7.40 -3.92
N ILE A 54 -14.89 -6.34 -4.47
CA ILE A 54 -15.63 -6.42 -5.73
C ILE A 54 -14.66 -6.60 -6.91
N ALA A 55 -13.46 -6.04 -6.79
CA ALA A 55 -12.36 -6.19 -7.73
C ALA A 55 -11.63 -7.56 -7.70
N MET A 56 -12.16 -8.59 -7.04
CA MET A 56 -11.49 -9.89 -6.83
C MET A 56 -12.03 -11.03 -7.70
N GLY A 57 -12.50 -10.73 -8.92
CA GLY A 57 -12.96 -11.70 -9.93
C GLY A 57 -11.99 -11.89 -11.10
N GLU A 58 -12.33 -12.75 -12.07
CA GLU A 58 -11.62 -12.88 -13.35
C GLU A 58 -11.92 -11.69 -14.29
N ILE A 59 -11.50 -10.49 -13.91
CA ILE A 59 -11.67 -9.25 -14.67
C ILE A 59 -10.31 -8.63 -15.02
N ASP A 60 -10.26 -7.82 -16.08
CA ASP A 60 -9.02 -7.19 -16.55
C ASP A 60 -8.44 -6.24 -15.49
N TYR A 61 -7.12 -6.07 -15.47
CA TYR A 61 -6.46 -5.14 -14.54
C TYR A 61 -6.98 -3.71 -14.71
N THR A 62 -7.29 -3.31 -15.95
CA THR A 62 -7.85 -2.00 -16.26
C THR A 62 -9.21 -1.82 -15.59
N ASP A 63 -10.07 -2.85 -15.64
CA ASP A 63 -11.38 -2.83 -15.01
C ASP A 63 -11.26 -2.79 -13.48
N ILE A 64 -10.32 -3.56 -12.91
CA ILE A 64 -10.00 -3.53 -11.48
C ILE A 64 -9.60 -2.12 -11.05
N HIS A 65 -8.65 -1.51 -11.76
CA HIS A 65 -8.17 -0.17 -11.42
C HIS A 65 -9.28 0.88 -11.55
N GLN A 66 -10.05 0.82 -12.64
CA GLN A 66 -11.18 1.72 -12.88
C GLN A 66 -12.22 1.60 -11.75
N GLU A 67 -12.63 0.39 -11.39
CA GLU A 67 -13.61 0.17 -10.34
C GLU A 67 -13.13 0.68 -8.98
N LEU A 68 -11.88 0.40 -8.63
CA LEU A 68 -11.27 0.92 -7.39
C LEU A 68 -11.19 2.44 -7.41
N SER A 69 -10.88 3.05 -8.56
CA SER A 69 -10.81 4.51 -8.72
C SER A 69 -12.19 5.16 -8.57
N GLU A 70 -13.19 4.68 -9.31
CA GLU A 70 -14.56 5.22 -9.33
C GLU A 70 -15.25 5.10 -7.96
N LYS A 71 -15.04 3.98 -7.27
CA LYS A 71 -15.59 3.75 -5.93
C LYS A 71 -14.75 4.33 -4.80
N ARG A 72 -13.72 5.12 -5.14
CA ARG A 72 -12.77 5.71 -4.19
C ARG A 72 -12.18 4.69 -3.22
N SER A 73 -11.98 3.45 -3.66
CA SER A 73 -11.54 2.34 -2.82
C SER A 73 -10.02 2.36 -2.63
N TYR A 74 -9.49 3.45 -2.10
CA TYR A 74 -8.06 3.68 -1.85
C TYR A 74 -7.85 4.64 -0.68
N SER A 75 -6.65 4.63 -0.10
CA SER A 75 -6.21 5.63 0.87
C SER A 75 -5.73 6.90 0.17
N VAL A 76 -5.02 6.77 -0.94
CA VAL A 76 -4.59 7.91 -1.78
C VAL A 76 -4.54 7.50 -3.26
N LYS A 77 -4.97 8.41 -4.11
CA LYS A 77 -4.74 8.41 -5.56
C LYS A 77 -3.61 9.40 -5.84
N LEU A 78 -2.58 8.93 -6.51
CA LEU A 78 -1.38 9.67 -6.84
C LEU A 78 -1.60 10.43 -8.16
N ILE A 79 -0.79 11.47 -8.40
CA ILE A 79 -0.94 12.38 -9.57
C ILE A 79 -0.89 11.69 -10.93
N ASP A 80 -0.29 10.51 -11.02
CA ASP A 80 -0.27 9.69 -12.24
C ASP A 80 -1.40 8.64 -12.27
N GLY A 81 -2.40 8.76 -11.40
CA GLY A 81 -3.52 7.83 -11.26
C GLY A 81 -3.19 6.54 -10.51
N GLY A 82 -1.97 6.37 -9.99
CA GLY A 82 -1.64 5.23 -9.12
C GLY A 82 -2.47 5.22 -7.84
N LEU A 83 -2.95 4.05 -7.39
CA LEU A 83 -3.78 3.94 -6.17
C LEU A 83 -3.01 3.23 -5.06
N LEU A 84 -2.98 3.80 -3.85
CA LEU A 84 -2.49 3.13 -2.64
C LEU A 84 -3.65 2.74 -1.73
N GLN A 85 -3.67 1.48 -1.30
CA GLN A 85 -4.58 0.97 -0.28
C GLN A 85 -3.78 0.59 0.96
N LEU A 86 -4.14 1.13 2.12
CA LEU A 86 -3.55 0.77 3.40
C LEU A 86 -4.65 0.36 4.38
N MET A 87 -4.74 -0.94 4.68
CA MET A 87 -5.74 -1.50 5.59
C MET A 87 -5.07 -2.39 6.64
N TYR A 88 -5.49 -2.25 7.90
CA TYR A 88 -4.93 -2.98 9.04
C TYR A 88 -6.02 -3.51 9.96
N ARG A 89 -5.81 -4.69 10.57
CA ARG A 89 -6.62 -5.21 11.67
C ARG A 89 -5.72 -5.65 12.82
N PHE A 90 -6.20 -5.34 14.02
CA PHE A 90 -5.54 -5.61 15.29
C PHE A 90 -6.45 -6.41 16.21
N ASN A 91 -5.86 -7.24 17.07
CA ASN A 91 -6.49 -7.79 18.26
C ASN A 91 -5.75 -7.24 19.49
N GLY A 92 -6.35 -6.29 20.21
CA GLY A 92 -5.63 -5.46 21.16
C GLY A 92 -4.53 -4.65 20.46
N ASP A 93 -3.28 -4.77 20.92
CA ASP A 93 -2.11 -4.14 20.30
C ASP A 93 -1.40 -5.04 19.27
N GLN A 94 -1.88 -6.27 19.06
CA GLN A 94 -1.25 -7.24 18.16
C GLN A 94 -1.80 -7.08 16.75
N LEU A 95 -0.91 -6.89 15.76
CA LEU A 95 -1.27 -6.93 14.35
C LEU A 95 -1.73 -8.35 13.99
N VAL A 96 -2.92 -8.50 13.43
CA VAL A 96 -3.45 -9.81 12.99
C VAL A 96 -3.64 -9.89 11.48
N LYS A 97 -3.83 -8.74 10.82
CA LYS A 97 -3.98 -8.67 9.37
C LYS A 97 -3.55 -7.30 8.84
N HIS A 98 -2.93 -7.24 7.66
CA HIS A 98 -2.93 -6.04 6.84
C HIS A 98 -3.01 -6.39 5.36
N ARG A 99 -3.50 -5.45 4.56
CA ARG A 99 -3.44 -5.47 3.10
C ARG A 99 -2.95 -4.10 2.65
N LEU A 100 -1.74 -4.07 2.10
CA LEU A 100 -1.12 -2.86 1.57
C LEU A 100 -0.90 -3.05 0.08
N ALA A 101 -1.55 -2.27 -0.76
CA ALA A 101 -1.55 -2.49 -2.20
C ALA A 101 -1.24 -1.21 -2.97
N TYR A 102 -0.48 -1.35 -4.05
CA TYR A 102 -0.24 -0.32 -5.05
C TYR A 102 -0.76 -0.80 -6.40
N TYR A 103 -1.63 0.00 -6.99
CA TYR A 103 -2.20 -0.22 -8.32
C TYR A 103 -1.73 0.92 -9.25
N PRO A 104 -0.64 0.74 -10.02
CA PRO A 104 -0.23 1.71 -11.03
C PRO A 104 -1.35 2.00 -12.03
N SER A 105 -1.44 3.22 -12.56
CA SER A 105 -2.45 3.52 -13.58
C SER A 105 -2.24 2.67 -14.85
N PRO A 106 -3.30 2.04 -15.41
CA PRO A 106 -3.23 1.34 -16.68
C PRO A 106 -3.21 2.28 -17.90
N SER A 107 -3.66 3.52 -17.72
CA SER A 107 -3.96 4.47 -18.80
C SER A 107 -3.05 5.70 -18.83
N LEU A 108 -2.35 5.99 -17.73
CA LEU A 108 -1.45 7.14 -17.61
C LEU A 108 0.02 6.69 -17.64
N ARG A 109 0.91 7.59 -18.07
CA ARG A 109 2.36 7.35 -18.03
C ARG A 109 2.82 7.29 -16.58
N ALA A 110 3.83 6.48 -16.28
CA ALA A 110 4.43 6.50 -14.95
C ALA A 110 5.06 7.87 -14.69
N PHE A 111 4.93 8.39 -13.47
CA PHE A 111 5.48 9.69 -13.07
C PHE A 111 6.96 9.88 -13.48
N GLN A 112 7.79 8.84 -13.30
CA GLN A 112 9.22 8.87 -13.63
C GLN A 112 9.53 9.11 -15.11
N GLU A 113 8.58 8.86 -16.03
CA GLU A 113 8.81 9.13 -17.45
C GLU A 113 8.70 10.62 -17.80
N ASP A 114 7.90 11.40 -17.07
CA ASP A 114 7.69 12.83 -17.32
C ASP A 114 7.25 13.61 -16.06
N PRO A 115 8.12 13.73 -15.04
CA PRO A 115 7.75 14.33 -13.74
C PRO A 115 7.23 15.77 -13.86
N GLU A 116 7.84 16.55 -14.75
CA GLU A 116 7.53 17.98 -14.91
C GLU A 116 6.12 18.19 -15.44
N ALA A 117 5.66 17.36 -16.36
CA ALA A 117 4.32 17.48 -16.92
C ALA A 117 3.24 17.23 -15.85
N TYR A 118 3.48 16.30 -14.92
CA TYR A 118 2.59 16.09 -13.77
C TYR A 118 2.64 17.25 -12.76
N MET A 119 3.83 17.79 -12.47
CA MET A 119 3.98 18.82 -11.45
C MET A 119 3.56 20.22 -11.90
N ARG A 120 3.45 20.45 -13.22
CA ARG A 120 3.03 21.74 -13.80
C ARG A 120 1.53 21.84 -14.09
N ASP A 121 0.77 20.76 -13.82
CA ASP A 121 -0.67 20.67 -14.08
C ASP A 121 -1.01 20.91 -15.57
N ASP A 122 -0.11 20.46 -16.47
CA ASP A 122 -0.33 20.58 -17.92
C ASP A 122 -1.45 19.62 -18.33
N LEU A 123 -2.59 20.18 -18.77
CA LEU A 123 -3.85 19.48 -19.10
C LEU A 123 -3.74 18.40 -20.20
N PHE A 124 -2.57 18.18 -20.80
CA PHE A 124 -2.33 17.32 -21.96
C PHE A 124 -1.39 16.15 -21.66
N LEU A 125 -1.61 15.46 -20.54
CA LEU A 125 -0.93 14.20 -20.20
C LEU A 125 -1.59 12.96 -20.84
N GLU A 126 -2.06 13.07 -22.08
CA GLU A 126 -2.50 11.91 -22.85
C GLU A 126 -1.46 11.54 -23.90
N ILE A 127 -0.57 10.60 -23.58
CA ILE A 127 0.02 9.66 -24.55
C ILE A 127 0.48 8.43 -23.75
N VAL A 128 -0.15 7.28 -23.96
CA VAL A 128 0.30 6.00 -23.37
C VAL A 128 1.66 5.62 -23.94
N SER A 129 2.69 5.52 -23.09
CA SER A 129 3.89 4.75 -23.37
C SER A 129 3.50 3.26 -23.37
N ARG A 130 3.29 2.66 -24.55
CA ARG A 130 2.89 1.23 -24.71
C ARG A 130 3.97 0.22 -24.28
N ARG A 131 5.02 0.64 -23.57
CA ARG A 131 6.20 -0.20 -23.29
C ARG A 131 6.24 -0.80 -21.89
N ILE A 132 5.43 -0.31 -20.95
CA ILE A 132 5.38 -0.84 -19.58
C ILE A 132 4.03 -1.51 -19.37
N VAL A 133 4.04 -2.74 -18.85
CA VAL A 133 2.83 -3.46 -18.43
C VAL A 133 2.62 -3.15 -16.95
N PRO A 134 1.67 -2.27 -16.58
CA PRO A 134 1.41 -1.98 -15.18
C PRO A 134 0.82 -3.22 -14.51
N PHE A 135 1.29 -3.53 -13.31
CA PHE A 135 0.78 -4.64 -12.51
C PHE A 135 0.72 -4.24 -11.04
N PRO A 136 -0.25 -4.76 -10.28
CA PRO A 136 -0.40 -4.42 -8.88
C PRO A 136 0.69 -5.07 -8.03
N LEU A 137 1.09 -4.37 -6.96
CA LEU A 137 1.95 -4.89 -5.91
C LEU A 137 1.14 -4.98 -4.63
N ARG A 138 1.26 -6.07 -3.87
CA ARG A 138 0.55 -6.21 -2.60
C ARG A 138 1.39 -6.85 -1.52
N PHE A 139 1.46 -6.20 -0.36
CA PHE A 139 1.97 -6.78 0.87
C PHE A 139 0.80 -7.19 1.76
N ASP A 140 0.66 -8.50 1.95
CA ASP A 140 -0.34 -9.07 2.83
C ASP A 140 0.30 -9.52 4.13
N PHE A 141 -0.44 -9.39 5.23
CA PHE A 141 -0.16 -10.04 6.49
C PHE A 141 -1.44 -10.70 6.97
N ASP A 142 -1.41 -11.98 7.34
CA ASP A 142 -2.58 -12.69 7.85
C ASP A 142 -2.19 -13.87 8.76
N VAL A 143 -2.37 -13.68 10.07
CA VAL A 143 -2.06 -14.71 11.08
C VAL A 143 -2.92 -15.95 10.92
N LYS A 144 -4.18 -15.81 10.49
CA LYS A 144 -5.13 -16.93 10.39
C LYS A 144 -4.87 -17.77 9.13
N ALA A 145 -4.43 -17.14 8.05
CA ALA A 145 -4.11 -17.83 6.80
C ALA A 145 -2.69 -18.41 6.76
N ALA A 146 -1.84 -18.05 7.73
CA ALA A 146 -0.44 -18.41 7.76
C ALA A 146 -0.22 -19.93 7.72
N LYS A 147 0.61 -20.36 6.77
CA LYS A 147 1.12 -21.72 6.61
C LYS A 147 2.56 -21.62 6.17
N ASP A 148 3.46 -22.17 6.97
CA ASP A 148 4.90 -22.10 6.74
C ASP A 148 5.24 -22.42 5.27
N VAL A 149 6.01 -21.54 4.62
CA VAL A 149 6.39 -21.57 3.20
C VAL A 149 5.23 -21.38 2.21
N GLN A 150 4.10 -22.07 2.39
CA GLN A 150 2.98 -22.06 1.45
C GLN A 150 2.20 -20.73 1.44
N HIS A 151 2.04 -20.13 2.61
CA HIS A 151 1.36 -18.87 2.83
C HIS A 151 2.02 -18.16 4.02
N PRO A 152 3.16 -17.49 3.81
CA PRO A 152 3.87 -16.82 4.89
C PRO A 152 2.98 -15.84 5.66
N PHE A 153 3.31 -15.61 6.93
CA PHE A 153 2.63 -14.61 7.76
C PHE A 153 2.56 -13.26 7.07
N SER A 154 3.69 -12.82 6.50
CA SER A 154 3.77 -11.67 5.61
C SER A 154 4.38 -12.06 4.28
N HIS A 155 3.80 -11.60 3.18
CA HIS A 155 4.33 -11.85 1.84
C HIS A 155 4.04 -10.72 0.86
N LEU A 156 4.90 -10.60 -0.15
CA LEU A 156 4.70 -9.78 -1.33
C LEU A 156 4.09 -10.64 -2.45
N THR A 157 3.04 -10.10 -3.07
CA THR A 157 2.42 -10.60 -4.29
C THR A 157 2.66 -9.59 -5.42
N LEU A 158 3.10 -10.10 -6.57
CA LEU A 158 3.33 -9.35 -7.81
C LEU A 158 2.26 -9.75 -8.83
N GLY A 159 1.45 -8.80 -9.29
CA GLY A 159 0.31 -9.09 -10.16
C GLY A 159 -0.80 -9.87 -9.45
N ASP A 160 -1.74 -10.41 -10.23
CA ASP A 160 -2.76 -11.35 -9.72
C ASP A 160 -2.35 -12.82 -9.97
N VAL A 161 -1.07 -13.13 -9.76
CA VAL A 161 -0.55 -14.48 -9.99
C VAL A 161 -0.83 -15.36 -8.77
N ARG A 162 -1.73 -16.33 -8.93
CA ARG A 162 -2.04 -17.31 -7.90
C ARG A 162 -0.75 -18.02 -7.44
N GLY A 163 -0.45 -17.92 -6.15
CA GLY A 163 0.73 -18.55 -5.54
C GLY A 163 1.99 -17.67 -5.53
N CYS A 164 1.96 -16.48 -6.12
CA CYS A 164 3.04 -15.50 -5.94
C CYS A 164 3.00 -14.94 -4.50
N ARG A 165 3.80 -15.54 -3.63
CA ARG A 165 3.90 -15.20 -2.20
C ARG A 165 5.37 -15.21 -1.78
N ILE A 166 6.08 -14.15 -2.14
CA ILE A 166 7.48 -13.97 -1.74
C ILE A 166 7.47 -13.64 -0.24
N PRO A 167 8.10 -14.44 0.64
CA PRO A 167 8.08 -14.18 2.08
C PRO A 167 8.66 -12.81 2.43
N VAL A 168 8.08 -12.18 3.45
CA VAL A 168 8.52 -10.90 4.00
C VAL A 168 8.80 -11.07 5.48
N SER A 169 9.88 -10.47 5.96
CA SER A 169 10.42 -10.75 7.29
C SER A 169 9.47 -10.42 8.46
N ALA A 170 8.60 -9.43 8.27
CA ALA A 170 7.64 -8.90 9.24
C ALA A 170 6.48 -8.21 8.51
N GLY A 171 5.40 -7.87 9.23
CA GLY A 171 4.40 -6.93 8.71
C GLY A 171 4.99 -5.54 8.45
N LEU A 172 4.37 -4.77 7.56
CA LEU A 172 4.83 -3.44 7.17
C LEU A 172 4.03 -2.33 7.87
N THR A 173 4.75 -1.33 8.39
CA THR A 173 4.13 -0.07 8.85
C THR A 173 3.65 0.76 7.65
N PRO A 174 2.73 1.72 7.87
CA PRO A 174 2.32 2.66 6.82
C PRO A 174 3.54 3.33 6.20
N ARG A 175 4.47 3.79 7.05
CA ARG A 175 5.68 4.48 6.63
C ARG A 175 6.60 3.64 5.74
N TRP A 176 6.82 2.35 6.05
CA TRP A 176 7.65 1.46 5.22
C TRP A 176 7.03 1.22 3.84
N PHE A 177 5.72 0.95 3.79
CA PHE A 177 5.03 0.71 2.54
C PHE A 177 5.03 1.95 1.65
N THR A 178 4.68 3.12 2.18
CA THR A 178 4.69 4.37 1.41
C THR A 178 6.10 4.71 0.93
N GLU A 179 7.14 4.53 1.76
CA GLU A 179 8.52 4.75 1.29
C GLU A 179 8.85 3.86 0.10
N PHE A 180 8.51 2.58 0.21
CA PHE A 180 8.84 1.61 -0.82
C PHE A 180 8.22 2.04 -2.15
N ILE A 181 6.97 2.52 -2.14
CA ILE A 181 6.34 3.02 -3.36
C ILE A 181 7.00 4.29 -3.86
N LEU A 182 7.13 5.32 -3.02
CA LEU A 182 7.70 6.60 -3.46
C LEU A 182 9.13 6.45 -3.97
N ARG A 183 9.98 5.75 -3.20
CA ARG A 183 11.40 5.53 -3.52
C ARG A 183 11.59 4.84 -4.86
N ASN A 184 10.75 3.87 -5.20
CA ASN A 184 10.95 3.05 -6.40
C ASN A 184 10.20 3.58 -7.62
N PHE A 185 9.04 4.23 -7.44
CA PHE A 185 8.16 4.60 -8.55
C PHE A 185 7.97 6.10 -8.76
N TYR A 186 8.32 6.95 -7.79
CA TYR A 186 8.08 8.40 -7.87
C TYR A 186 9.31 9.26 -7.63
N GLN A 187 10.32 8.75 -6.93
CA GLN A 187 11.57 9.46 -6.71
C GLN A 187 12.29 9.67 -8.04
N THR A 188 12.76 10.89 -8.29
CA THR A 188 13.59 11.23 -9.45
C THR A 188 14.80 12.08 -9.05
N GLY A 189 15.65 12.43 -10.00
CA GLY A 189 16.77 13.34 -9.76
C GLY A 189 16.33 14.78 -9.43
N THR A 190 15.11 15.17 -9.81
CA THR A 190 14.56 16.53 -9.58
C THR A 190 13.47 16.59 -8.53
N HIS A 191 12.86 15.45 -8.17
CA HIS A 191 11.76 15.39 -7.20
C HIS A 191 12.06 14.40 -6.07
N ASP A 192 12.14 14.93 -4.85
CA ASP A 192 12.31 14.15 -3.62
C ASP A 192 11.00 14.03 -2.83
N PHE A 193 10.43 12.84 -2.86
CA PHE A 193 9.21 12.51 -2.12
C PHE A 193 9.49 11.71 -0.85
N VAL A 194 10.74 11.29 -0.63
CA VAL A 194 11.12 10.46 0.54
C VAL A 194 11.72 11.29 1.66
N GLY A 195 12.59 12.26 1.34
CA GLY A 195 13.47 12.94 2.31
C GLY A 195 12.77 13.75 3.41
N GLY A 196 11.46 13.98 3.32
CA GLY A 196 10.70 14.56 4.44
C GLY A 196 9.34 13.92 4.63
N LEU A 197 9.23 12.62 4.39
CA LEU A 197 8.17 11.83 5.00
C LEU A 197 8.37 11.81 6.53
N PRO A 198 7.30 11.60 7.33
CA PRO A 198 7.43 11.39 8.77
C PRO A 198 8.46 10.30 9.12
N GLU A 199 9.14 10.41 10.26
CA GLU A 199 10.11 9.40 10.69
C GLU A 199 9.48 8.01 10.85
N HIS A 200 10.29 6.95 10.75
CA HIS A 200 9.84 5.62 11.13
C HIS A 200 9.64 5.55 12.64
N ARG A 201 8.41 5.37 13.13
CA ARG A 201 8.08 5.47 14.57
C ARG A 201 8.01 4.15 15.33
N PHE A 202 7.84 3.04 14.62
CA PHE A 202 7.74 1.70 15.18
C PHE A 202 8.00 0.65 14.10
N ALA A 203 8.17 -0.60 14.53
CA ALA A 203 8.22 -1.77 13.67
C ALA A 203 7.29 -2.86 14.21
N PHE A 204 6.87 -3.77 13.33
CA PHE A 204 6.19 -4.99 13.75
C PHE A 204 7.21 -6.10 14.00
N ASP A 205 6.84 -7.04 14.88
CA ASP A 205 7.68 -8.18 15.20
C ASP A 205 7.96 -9.04 13.96
N GLN A 206 9.15 -9.65 13.94
CA GLN A 206 9.54 -10.58 12.89
C GLN A 206 8.66 -11.83 12.94
N THR A 207 8.07 -12.18 11.81
CA THR A 207 7.18 -13.35 11.68
C THR A 207 7.69 -14.40 10.71
N ILE A 208 8.77 -14.11 9.99
CA ILE A 208 9.38 -15.04 9.04
C ILE A 208 9.98 -16.26 9.76
N THR A 209 9.65 -17.45 9.27
CA THR A 209 10.11 -18.71 9.85
C THR A 209 11.54 -19.04 9.42
N ASN A 210 12.15 -20.03 10.09
CA ASN A 210 13.47 -20.52 9.68
C ASN A 210 13.47 -21.14 8.27
N ASN A 211 12.37 -21.78 7.88
CA ASN A 211 12.22 -22.37 6.55
C ASN A 211 12.04 -21.29 5.48
N GLU A 212 11.25 -20.25 5.75
CA GLU A 212 11.09 -19.10 4.87
C GLU A 212 12.41 -18.31 4.68
N ARG A 213 13.27 -18.24 5.71
CA ARG A 213 14.61 -17.65 5.61
C ARG A 213 15.55 -18.39 4.65
N GLN A 214 15.26 -19.66 4.33
CA GLN A 214 16.00 -20.42 3.31
C GLN A 214 15.52 -20.12 1.87
N LEU A 215 14.48 -19.30 1.71
CA LEU A 215 13.95 -18.88 0.42
C LEU A 215 14.42 -17.45 0.09
N ILE A 216 14.28 -17.05 -1.18
CA ILE A 216 14.35 -15.63 -1.55
C ILE A 216 13.20 -14.92 -0.82
N HIS A 217 13.55 -13.94 0.01
CA HIS A 217 12.62 -13.19 0.83
C HIS A 217 13.01 -11.72 0.89
N MET A 218 12.05 -10.88 1.26
CA MET A 218 12.29 -9.46 1.53
C MET A 218 12.46 -9.22 3.03
N VAL A 219 13.42 -8.37 3.37
CA VAL A 219 13.66 -7.95 4.75
C VAL A 219 13.10 -6.55 4.95
N VAL A 220 12.15 -6.43 5.87
CA VAL A 220 11.75 -5.15 6.45
C VAL A 220 12.81 -4.75 7.48
N PRO A 221 13.46 -3.59 7.35
CA PRO A 221 14.48 -3.17 8.30
C PRO A 221 13.94 -3.14 9.74
N ALA A 222 14.72 -3.69 10.67
CA ALA A 222 14.49 -3.46 12.09
C ALA A 222 14.84 -2.01 12.42
N GLN A 223 14.11 -1.41 13.37
CA GLN A 223 14.56 -0.18 14.02
C GLN A 223 15.62 -0.48 15.07
#